data_AF-A0AAD9LIY1-F1
#
_entry.id   AF-A0AAD9LIY1-F1
#
_cell.length_a   1.000
_cell.length_b   1.000
_cell.length_c   1.000
_cell.angle_alpha   90.00
_cell.angle_beta   90.00
_cell.angle_gamma   90.00
#
_symmetry.space_group_name_H-M   'P 1'
#
loop_
_entity.id
_entity.type
_entity.pdbx_description
1 polymer ?
#
loop_
_entity_poly.entity_id
_entity_poly.type
_entity_poly.pdbx_seq_one_letter_code
_entity_poly.pdbx_strand_id
1 'polypeptide(L)'
;MTATNKAFAYVFNTPAEDHNVGRVLSSHAPVRPAHLLSLDTFDVDTQVKIRGVASALFWSSLGLEMPSFNINARVLDTLMAYLLRHYPELKRLNANGPAVQRIEACALEKAITLNELLAWSSHLACNTRTPSTPNITESTHAPAITPDVIEHPMFRHQAALIE
;
A
#
# COMPACT_ATOMS: atom_id res chain seq x y z
N MET A 1 -9.92 1.41 43.69
CA MET A 1 -9.01 0.98 42.62
C MET A 1 -9.59 -0.28 42.00
N THR A 2 -10.10 -0.20 40.78
CA THR A 2 -10.74 -1.34 40.12
C THR A 2 -9.65 -2.20 39.50
N ALA A 3 -9.36 -3.35 40.12
CA ALA A 3 -8.43 -4.32 39.57
C ALA A 3 -9.07 -4.94 38.31
N THR A 4 -8.71 -4.43 37.13
CA THR A 4 -9.13 -5.04 35.87
C THR A 4 -8.48 -6.42 35.79
N ASN A 5 -9.30 -7.46 35.72
CA ASN A 5 -8.85 -8.85 35.64
C ASN A 5 -7.94 -9.03 34.39
N LYS A 6 -6.72 -9.57 34.58
CA LYS A 6 -5.74 -9.79 33.51
C LYS A 6 -6.31 -10.59 32.34
N ALA A 7 -7.21 -11.56 32.59
CA ALA A 7 -7.87 -12.33 31.55
C ALA A 7 -8.83 -11.47 30.71
N PHE A 8 -9.53 -10.51 31.33
CA PHE A 8 -10.37 -9.56 30.61
C PHE A 8 -9.52 -8.60 29.76
N ALA A 9 -8.44 -8.05 30.32
CA ALA A 9 -7.52 -7.21 29.56
C ALA A 9 -6.92 -7.97 28.36
N TYR A 10 -6.54 -9.23 28.55
CA TYR A 10 -6.03 -10.09 27.50
C TYR A 10 -7.07 -10.27 26.38
N VAL A 11 -8.29 -10.72 26.68
CA VAL A 11 -9.34 -11.00 25.67
C VAL A 11 -9.72 -9.78 24.83
N PHE A 12 -9.73 -8.59 25.43
CA PHE A 12 -10.10 -7.37 24.71
C PHE A 12 -8.93 -6.72 23.97
N ASN A 13 -7.69 -6.90 24.42
CA ASN A 13 -6.52 -6.30 23.78
C ASN A 13 -5.84 -7.21 22.74
N THR A 14 -5.95 -8.55 22.87
CA THR A 14 -5.27 -9.50 21.95
C THR A 14 -5.59 -9.25 20.47
N PRO A 15 -6.84 -9.04 20.05
CA PRO A 15 -7.12 -8.84 18.62
C PRO A 15 -6.47 -7.58 18.05
N ALA A 16 -6.43 -6.49 18.82
CA ALA A 16 -5.77 -5.25 18.42
C ALA A 16 -4.25 -5.39 18.42
N GLU A 17 -3.70 -6.14 19.38
CA GLU A 17 -2.26 -6.35 19.49
C GLU A 17 -1.73 -7.35 18.46
N ASP A 18 -2.47 -8.42 18.19
CA ASP A 18 -2.20 -9.36 17.10
C ASP A 18 -2.25 -8.66 15.73
N HIS A 19 -3.19 -7.73 15.55
CA HIS A 19 -3.20 -6.89 14.35
C HIS A 19 -1.92 -6.06 14.23
N ASN A 20 -1.44 -5.47 15.33
CA ASN A 20 -0.19 -4.71 15.35
C ASN A 20 1.03 -5.60 15.08
N VAL A 21 1.07 -6.82 15.64
CA VAL A 21 2.09 -7.83 15.37
C VAL A 21 2.09 -8.23 13.89
N GLY A 22 0.93 -8.58 13.33
CA GLY A 22 0.81 -8.94 11.91
C GLY A 22 1.29 -7.82 10.99
N ARG A 23 1.05 -6.56 11.37
CA ARG A 23 1.56 -5.39 10.67
C ARG A 23 3.08 -5.28 10.75
N VAL A 24 3.67 -5.41 11.94
CA VAL A 24 5.13 -5.37 12.13
C VAL A 24 5.81 -6.49 11.34
N LEU A 25 5.24 -7.70 11.35
CA LEU A 25 5.72 -8.83 10.56
C LEU A 25 5.61 -8.57 9.04
N SER A 26 4.62 -7.78 8.63
CA SER A 26 4.46 -7.30 7.24
C SER A 26 5.33 -6.08 6.91
N SER A 27 6.35 -5.78 7.75
CA SER A 27 7.21 -4.59 7.64
C SER A 27 6.44 -3.26 7.65
N HIS A 28 5.30 -3.23 8.34
CA HIS A 28 4.44 -2.06 8.45
C HIS A 28 4.42 -1.53 9.90
N ALA A 29 4.36 -0.21 10.07
CA ALA A 29 4.29 0.40 11.40
C ALA A 29 3.01 -0.08 12.13
N PRO A 30 3.02 -0.34 13.45
CA PRO A 30 1.88 -0.96 14.15
C PRO A 30 0.63 -0.07 14.23
N VAL A 31 0.79 1.25 14.40
CA VAL A 31 -0.32 2.16 14.76
C VAL A 31 -0.72 3.14 13.65
N ARG A 32 0.12 3.35 12.62
CA ARG A 32 -0.19 4.34 11.58
C ARG A 32 -1.27 3.82 10.63
N PRO A 33 -2.24 4.59 10.13
CA PRO A 33 -3.09 4.11 9.04
C PRO A 33 -2.21 3.76 7.83
N ALA A 34 -2.48 2.63 7.18
CA ALA A 34 -1.77 2.26 5.96
C ALA A 34 -2.08 3.30 4.89
N HIS A 35 -1.05 4.02 4.44
CA HIS A 35 -1.22 5.01 3.38
C HIS A 35 -1.40 4.26 2.06
N LEU A 36 -2.64 4.16 1.61
CA LEU A 36 -2.97 3.56 0.32
C LEU A 36 -2.61 4.55 -0.80
N LEU A 37 -2.00 4.03 -1.86
CA LEU A 37 -1.81 4.81 -3.08
C LEU A 37 -3.17 5.19 -3.67
N SER A 38 -3.29 6.45 -4.06
CA SER A 38 -4.47 6.98 -4.73
C SER A 38 -4.09 7.76 -5.97
N LEU A 39 -4.99 7.78 -6.95
CA LEU A 39 -4.88 8.61 -8.15
C LEU A 39 -5.23 10.09 -7.90
N ASP A 40 -5.67 10.44 -6.69
CA ASP A 40 -6.04 11.81 -6.30
C ASP A 40 -4.87 12.80 -6.44
N THR A 41 -3.64 12.30 -6.52
CA THR A 41 -2.45 13.14 -6.72
C THR A 41 -2.30 13.66 -8.15
N PHE A 42 -2.99 13.06 -9.12
CA PHE A 42 -2.97 13.48 -10.51
C PHE A 42 -4.05 14.53 -10.80
N ASP A 43 -3.83 15.35 -11.83
CA ASP A 43 -4.86 16.21 -12.38
C ASP A 43 -6.02 15.40 -12.99
N VAL A 44 -7.19 16.03 -13.12
CA VAL A 44 -8.42 15.36 -13.57
C VAL A 44 -8.26 14.73 -14.96
N ASP A 45 -7.56 15.38 -15.88
CA ASP A 45 -7.38 14.87 -17.24
C ASP A 45 -6.52 13.61 -17.24
N THR A 46 -5.42 13.62 -16.49
CA THR A 46 -4.56 12.44 -16.29
C THR A 46 -5.30 11.32 -15.58
N GLN A 47 -6.13 11.62 -14.58
CA GLN A 47 -6.96 10.60 -13.93
C GLN A 47 -7.91 9.92 -14.92
N VAL A 48 -8.54 10.68 -15.83
CA VAL A 48 -9.43 10.12 -16.86
C VAL A 48 -8.64 9.18 -17.79
N LYS A 49 -7.44 9.58 -18.24
CA LYS A 49 -6.58 8.72 -19.04
C LYS A 49 -6.21 7.42 -18.32
N ILE A 50 -5.77 7.51 -17.06
CA ILE A 50 -5.39 6.35 -16.24
C ILE A 50 -6.60 5.41 -16.06
N ARG A 51 -7.78 5.96 -15.74
CA ARG A 51 -9.02 5.18 -15.58
C ARG A 51 -9.45 4.52 -16.88
N GLY A 52 -9.22 5.15 -18.03
CA GLY A 52 -9.43 4.54 -19.34
C GLY A 52 -8.58 3.29 -19.53
N VAL A 53 -7.29 3.34 -19.18
CA VAL A 53 -6.40 2.16 -19.23
C VAL A 53 -6.85 1.10 -18.20
N ALA A 54 -7.20 1.52 -16.99
CA ALA A 54 -7.70 0.62 -15.95
C ALA A 54 -8.97 -0.13 -16.39
N SER A 55 -9.92 0.54 -17.04
CA SER A 55 -11.14 -0.10 -17.54
C SER A 55 -10.86 -1.18 -18.60
N ALA A 56 -9.85 -0.97 -19.47
CA ALA A 56 -9.45 -1.97 -20.45
C ALA A 56 -8.70 -3.14 -19.79
N LEU A 57 -7.88 -2.83 -18.78
CA LEU A 57 -7.11 -3.85 -18.06
C LEU A 57 -8.01 -4.76 -17.23
N PHE A 58 -8.99 -4.19 -16.52
CA PHE A 58 -9.89 -4.88 -15.60
C PHE A 58 -11.29 -5.13 -16.20
N TRP A 59 -11.40 -5.15 -17.53
CA TRP A 59 -12.68 -5.28 -18.23
C TRP A 59 -13.53 -6.47 -17.76
N SER A 60 -12.90 -7.61 -17.45
CA SER A 60 -13.58 -8.82 -16.95
C SER A 60 -14.19 -8.68 -15.55
N SER A 61 -13.84 -7.62 -14.82
CA SER A 61 -14.28 -7.36 -13.44
C SER A 61 -15.13 -6.08 -13.33
N LEU A 62 -15.55 -5.54 -14.48
CA LEU A 62 -16.35 -4.33 -14.62
C LEU A 62 -17.53 -4.60 -15.57
N GLY A 63 -18.66 -3.92 -15.35
CA GLY A 63 -19.86 -4.07 -16.18
C GLY A 63 -20.55 -5.44 -16.07
N LEU A 64 -20.31 -6.20 -15.00
CA LEU A 64 -20.98 -7.50 -14.75
C LEU A 64 -22.46 -7.29 -14.43
N GLU A 65 -23.31 -8.23 -14.86
CA GLU A 65 -24.77 -8.19 -14.67
C GLU A 65 -25.18 -8.00 -13.20
N MET A 66 -24.41 -8.60 -12.29
CA MET A 66 -24.61 -8.46 -10.85
C MET A 66 -23.68 -7.36 -10.30
N PRO A 67 -24.22 -6.22 -9.82
CA PRO A 67 -23.43 -5.10 -9.32
C PRO A 67 -22.46 -5.47 -8.18
N SER A 68 -22.82 -6.45 -7.35
CA SER A 68 -22.02 -6.92 -6.22
C SER A 68 -20.69 -7.59 -6.61
N PHE A 69 -20.56 -8.06 -7.85
CA PHE A 69 -19.31 -8.66 -8.35
C PHE A 69 -18.40 -7.64 -9.04
N ASN A 70 -18.87 -6.41 -9.24
CA ASN A 70 -18.06 -5.37 -9.84
C ASN A 70 -17.09 -4.81 -8.82
N ILE A 71 -15.85 -4.58 -9.26
CA ILE A 71 -14.86 -3.92 -8.43
C ILE A 71 -15.27 -2.46 -8.19
N ASN A 72 -15.18 -2.01 -6.93
CA ASN A 72 -15.45 -0.62 -6.58
C ASN A 72 -14.43 0.32 -7.26
N ALA A 73 -14.89 1.47 -7.77
CA ALA A 73 -14.05 2.43 -8.47
C ALA A 73 -12.82 2.89 -7.67
N ARG A 74 -12.94 3.09 -6.35
CA ARG A 74 -11.81 3.49 -5.49
C ARG A 74 -10.79 2.36 -5.35
N VAL A 75 -11.27 1.12 -5.27
CA VAL A 75 -10.38 -0.06 -5.23
C VAL A 75 -9.63 -0.21 -6.55
N LEU A 76 -10.32 0.00 -7.67
CA LEU A 76 -9.72 0.00 -9.00
C LEU A 76 -8.63 1.07 -9.13
N ASP A 77 -8.91 2.30 -8.70
CA ASP A 77 -7.95 3.40 -8.71
C ASP A 77 -6.69 3.06 -7.88
N THR A 78 -6.86 2.50 -6.69
CA THR A 78 -5.73 2.06 -5.85
C THR A 78 -4.94 0.94 -6.51
N LEU A 79 -5.59 -0.11 -7.04
CA LEU A 79 -4.91 -1.21 -7.74
C LEU A 79 -4.11 -0.68 -8.94
N MET A 80 -4.70 0.21 -9.73
CA MET A 80 -4.02 0.82 -10.87
C MET A 80 -2.84 1.67 -10.43
N ALA A 81 -2.96 2.45 -9.35
CA ALA A 81 -1.88 3.26 -8.82
C ALA A 81 -0.68 2.40 -8.37
N TYR A 82 -0.92 1.29 -7.67
CA TYR A 82 0.16 0.35 -7.33
C TYR A 82 0.80 -0.27 -8.57
N LEU A 83 -0.02 -0.71 -9.53
CA LEU A 83 0.49 -1.31 -10.76
C LEU A 83 1.38 -0.33 -11.55
N LEU A 84 0.97 0.93 -11.68
CA LEU A 84 1.75 1.98 -12.32
C LEU A 84 3.05 2.26 -11.56
N ARG A 85 3.01 2.35 -10.22
CA ARG A 85 4.21 2.57 -9.41
C ARG A 85 5.26 1.47 -9.63
N HIS A 86 4.83 0.21 -9.72
CA HIS A 86 5.74 -0.94 -9.86
C HIS A 86 5.98 -1.37 -11.31
N TYR A 87 5.31 -0.74 -12.29
CA TYR A 87 5.47 -1.06 -13.70
C TYR A 87 6.93 -1.05 -14.20
N PRO A 88 7.79 -0.07 -13.86
CA PRO A 88 9.19 -0.08 -14.30
C PRO A 88 9.97 -1.27 -13.73
N GLU A 89 9.70 -1.66 -12.48
CA GLU A 89 10.33 -2.81 -11.84
C GLU A 89 9.88 -4.11 -12.49
N LEU A 90 8.57 -4.23 -12.77
CA LEU A 90 7.99 -5.38 -13.47
C LEU A 90 8.59 -5.53 -14.88
N LYS A 91 8.73 -4.43 -15.62
CA LYS A 91 9.36 -4.40 -16.94
C LYS A 91 10.85 -4.74 -16.90
N ARG A 92 11.57 -4.28 -15.88
CA ARG A 92 12.99 -4.64 -15.67
C ARG A 92 13.14 -6.12 -15.35
N LEU A 93 12.23 -6.70 -14.58
CA LEU A 93 12.26 -8.10 -14.20
C LEU A 93 11.98 -9.02 -15.41
N ASN A 94 10.92 -8.72 -16.16
CA ASN A 94 10.59 -9.45 -17.38
C ASN A 94 9.78 -8.59 -18.34
N ALA A 95 10.46 -7.95 -19.30
CA ALA A 95 9.83 -7.09 -20.31
C ALA A 95 8.82 -7.84 -21.19
N ASN A 96 9.02 -9.14 -21.40
CA ASN A 96 8.13 -10.00 -22.18
C ASN A 96 7.13 -10.77 -21.31
N GLY A 97 7.03 -10.42 -20.03
CA GLY A 97 6.08 -11.05 -19.11
C GLY A 97 4.64 -10.73 -19.51
N PRO A 98 3.69 -11.66 -19.26
CA PRO A 98 2.28 -11.47 -19.65
C PRO A 98 1.65 -10.23 -19.03
N ALA A 99 2.05 -9.88 -17.80
CA ALA A 99 1.57 -8.68 -17.12
C ALA A 99 2.04 -7.38 -17.81
N VAL A 100 3.32 -7.30 -18.20
CA VAL A 100 3.88 -6.12 -18.90
C VAL A 100 3.24 -5.96 -20.27
N GLN A 101 3.16 -7.06 -21.03
CA GLN A 101 2.51 -7.07 -22.34
C GLN A 101 1.04 -6.63 -22.25
N ARG A 102 0.32 -7.08 -21.22
CA ARG A 102 -1.08 -6.70 -21.04
C ARG A 102 -1.24 -5.22 -20.69
N ILE A 103 -0.41 -4.69 -19.79
CA ILE A 103 -0.42 -3.25 -19.44
C ILE A 103 -0.15 -2.40 -20.67
N GLU A 104 0.88 -2.74 -21.45
CA GLU A 104 1.28 -1.99 -22.65
C GLU A 104 0.23 -2.09 -23.76
N ALA A 105 -0.39 -3.26 -23.95
CA ALA A 105 -1.48 -3.43 -24.90
C ALA A 105 -2.71 -2.58 -24.54
N CYS A 106 -3.10 -2.56 -23.26
CA CYS A 106 -4.21 -1.71 -22.79
C CYS A 106 -3.89 -0.21 -22.89
N ALA A 107 -2.64 0.18 -22.63
CA ALA A 107 -2.20 1.56 -22.81
C ALA A 107 -2.26 1.97 -24.29
N LEU A 108 -1.76 1.11 -25.18
CA LEU A 108 -1.79 1.34 -26.63
C LEU A 108 -3.22 1.46 -27.16
N GLU A 109 -4.15 0.63 -26.67
CA GLU A 109 -5.57 0.70 -27.02
C GLU A 109 -6.19 2.08 -26.69
N LYS A 110 -5.70 2.72 -25.62
CA LYS A 110 -6.12 4.06 -25.20
C LYS A 110 -5.21 5.18 -25.73
N ALA A 111 -4.36 4.86 -26.71
CA ALA A 111 -3.38 5.78 -27.30
C ALA A 111 -2.43 6.43 -26.28
N ILE A 112 -2.17 5.73 -25.17
CA ILE A 112 -1.21 6.14 -24.13
C ILE A 112 0.17 5.60 -24.49
N THR A 113 1.15 6.48 -24.47
CA THR A 113 2.53 6.12 -24.81
C THR A 113 3.25 5.48 -23.62
N LEU A 114 4.31 4.72 -23.90
CA LEU A 114 5.20 4.18 -22.86
C LEU A 114 5.79 5.29 -21.98
N ASN A 115 6.11 6.45 -22.58
CA ASN A 115 6.67 7.58 -21.85
C ASN A 115 5.67 8.16 -20.84
N GLU A 116 4.38 8.23 -21.20
CA GLU A 116 3.32 8.63 -20.26
C GLU A 116 3.19 7.65 -19.09
N LEU A 117 3.21 6.33 -19.35
CA LEU A 117 3.19 5.33 -18.28
C LEU A 117 4.37 5.48 -17.31
N LEU A 118 5.57 5.70 -17.85
CA LEU A 118 6.78 5.91 -17.03
C LEU A 118 6.72 7.25 -16.27
N ALA A 119 6.16 8.30 -16.88
CA ALA A 119 5.95 9.58 -16.21
C ALA A 119 4.99 9.44 -15.01
N TRP A 120 3.88 8.72 -15.19
CA TRP A 120 2.93 8.44 -14.10
C TRP A 120 3.56 7.61 -12.99
N SER A 121 4.35 6.60 -13.35
CA SER A 121 5.09 5.78 -12.38
C SER A 121 6.06 6.62 -11.54
N SER A 122 6.83 7.49 -12.19
CA SER A 122 7.78 8.40 -11.53
C SER A 122 7.05 9.36 -10.58
N HIS A 123 5.92 9.94 -11.02
CA HIS A 123 5.10 10.82 -10.20
C HIS A 123 4.61 10.12 -8.91
N LEU A 124 4.10 8.88 -9.04
CA LEU A 124 3.66 8.07 -7.90
C LEU A 124 4.81 7.70 -6.96
N ALA A 125 5.99 7.37 -7.50
CA ALA A 125 7.17 7.09 -6.68
C ALA A 125 7.67 8.31 -5.91
N CYS A 126 7.55 9.51 -6.49
CA CYS A 126 7.92 10.78 -5.83
C CYS A 126 6.94 11.18 -4.71
N ASN A 127 5.63 11.05 -4.91
CA ASN A 127 4.65 11.45 -3.90
C ASN A 127 4.65 10.59 -2.63
N THR A 128 5.19 9.37 -2.69
CA THR A 128 5.37 8.54 -1.47
C THR A 128 6.57 8.96 -0.61
N ARG A 129 7.42 9.88 -1.10
CA ARG A 129 8.63 10.31 -0.41
C ARG A 129 8.49 11.58 0.41
N THR A 130 7.30 12.17 0.55
CA THR A 130 7.10 13.25 1.53
C THR A 130 6.96 12.65 2.93
N PRO A 131 7.96 12.83 3.82
CA PRO A 131 7.75 12.57 5.23
C PRO A 131 6.97 13.77 5.76
N SER A 132 5.70 13.57 6.11
CA SER A 132 5.02 14.48 7.01
C SER A 132 5.66 14.33 8.39
N THR A 133 6.72 15.09 8.63
CA THR A 133 7.30 15.33 9.95
C THR A 133 6.65 16.60 10.52
N PRO A 134 5.97 16.55 11.67
CA PRO A 134 6.04 17.63 12.63
C PRO A 134 7.24 17.36 13.55
N ASN A 135 8.12 18.36 13.65
CA ASN A 135 9.23 18.44 14.59
C ASN A 135 8.79 18.06 16.01
N ILE A 136 9.46 17.07 16.60
CA ILE A 136 9.86 17.15 18.00
C ILE A 136 11.34 16.81 18.05
N THR A 137 12.11 17.84 18.38
CA THR A 137 13.53 17.83 18.66
C THR A 137 13.80 16.89 19.83
N GLU A 138 14.55 15.81 19.62
CA GLU A 138 15.46 15.30 20.64
C GLU A 138 16.58 14.49 19.97
N SER A 139 17.79 14.94 20.25
CA SER A 139 19.06 14.38 19.78
C SER A 139 19.25 12.96 20.29
N THR A 140 19.76 12.05 19.45
CA THR A 140 20.92 11.16 19.74
C THR A 140 20.97 10.01 18.73
N HIS A 141 22.08 10.00 17.97
CA HIS A 141 22.76 8.87 17.34
C HIS A 141 21.96 7.75 16.64
N ALA A 142 22.12 7.69 15.31
CA ALA A 142 21.98 6.44 14.57
C ALA A 142 22.98 5.39 15.09
N PRO A 143 22.60 4.11 15.06
CA PRO A 143 23.25 3.25 14.09
C PRO A 143 22.26 2.37 13.31
N ALA A 144 22.65 2.10 12.06
CA ALA A 144 22.17 0.94 11.33
C ALA A 144 22.47 -0.33 12.12
N ILE A 145 21.49 -1.22 12.26
CA ILE A 145 21.59 -2.69 12.36
C ILE A 145 20.14 -3.21 12.50
N THR A 146 19.82 -4.24 11.72
CA THR A 146 18.62 -5.08 11.84
C THR A 146 18.26 -5.34 13.31
N PRO A 147 17.12 -4.86 13.83
CA PRO A 147 16.67 -5.32 15.13
C PRO A 147 16.16 -6.74 14.92
N ASP A 148 16.83 -7.68 15.57
CA ASP A 148 16.30 -9.00 15.86
C ASP A 148 14.84 -8.82 16.31
N VAL A 149 13.90 -9.52 15.67
CA VAL A 149 12.44 -9.27 15.82
C VAL A 149 12.03 -9.31 17.29
N ILE A 150 12.77 -10.04 18.12
CA ILE A 150 12.55 -10.24 19.56
C ILE A 150 12.88 -8.98 20.40
N GLU A 151 13.75 -8.09 19.92
CA GLU A 151 14.13 -6.85 20.63
C GLU A 151 13.12 -5.71 20.41
N HIS A 152 12.15 -5.86 19.51
CA HIS A 152 11.20 -4.79 19.22
C HIS A 152 10.29 -4.51 20.44
N PRO A 153 10.16 -3.24 20.88
CA PRO A 153 9.56 -2.86 22.17
C PRO A 153 8.11 -3.34 22.35
N MET A 154 7.39 -3.58 21.26
CA MET A 154 6.04 -4.13 21.28
C MET A 154 5.99 -5.59 21.77
N PHE A 155 6.95 -6.44 21.37
CA PHE A 155 7.00 -7.84 21.85
C PHE A 155 7.47 -7.94 23.31
N ARG A 156 8.33 -7.01 23.76
CA ARG A 156 8.73 -6.89 25.18
C ARG A 156 7.54 -6.54 26.07
N HIS A 157 6.62 -5.70 25.60
CA HIS A 157 5.41 -5.35 26.34
C HIS A 157 4.47 -6.55 26.51
N GLN A 158 4.30 -7.36 25.46
CA GLN A 158 3.48 -8.59 25.52
C GLN A 158 4.04 -9.64 26.47
N ALA A 159 5.36 -9.85 26.49
CA ALA A 159 5.99 -10.79 27.42
C ALA A 159 5.77 -10.42 28.90
N ALA A 160 5.75 -9.12 29.20
CA ALA A 160 5.50 -8.62 30.57
C ALA A 160 4.03 -8.78 31.04
N LEU A 161 3.09 -9.09 30.13
CA LEU A 161 1.69 -9.31 30.46
C LEU A 161 1.36 -10.78 30.79
N ILE A 162 2.32 -11.70 30.59
CA ILE A 162 2.14 -13.16 30.73
C ILE A 162 2.66 -13.71 32.09
N GLU A 163 3.32 -12.90 32.92
CA GLU A 163 3.65 -13.26 34.32
C GLU A 163 2.51 -12.94 35.32
#